data_AF-A0A3N3E297-F1
#
_entry.id   AF-A0A3N3E297-F1
#
_cell.length_a   1.000
_cell.length_b   1.000
_cell.length_c   1.000
_cell.angle_alpha   90.00
_cell.angle_beta   90.00
_cell.angle_gamma   90.00
#
_symmetry.space_group_name_H-M   'P 1'
#
loop_
_entity.id
_entity.type
_entity.pdbx_description
1 polymer ?
#
loop_
_entity_poly.entity_id
_entity_poly.type
_entity_poly.pdbx_seq_one_letter_code
_entity_poly.pdbx_strand_id
1 'polypeptide(L)'
;MFDDYVGRIANVQDEQALPLPTTQTTQLPDKSELTLAIEPVTIGLLDSYELRKCGLFNIIAERNSVLGKVQDQFREFDFQLALFAGLQQCLTNEQISVELKQTLSSIYSKKQTQLPSYFGNLLFTSDAMRAQLTSSTWLAMDNQITNSELLRSFHTLYLAYQPENSVKELDLASYQ
;
A
#
# COMPACT_ATOMS: atom_id res chain seq x y z
N MET A 1 -31.16 -0.15 -15.88
CA MET A 1 -31.25 -1.62 -15.71
C MET A 1 -31.71 -2.03 -14.31
N PHE A 2 -30.98 -1.71 -13.23
CA PHE A 2 -31.46 -2.01 -11.86
C PHE A 2 -32.63 -1.11 -11.43
N ASP A 3 -32.58 0.18 -11.78
CA ASP A 3 -33.67 1.14 -11.52
C ASP A 3 -34.99 0.70 -12.19
N ASP A 4 -34.93 0.33 -13.47
CA ASP A 4 -36.08 -0.20 -14.22
C ASP A 4 -36.65 -1.48 -13.60
N TYR A 5 -35.78 -2.33 -13.02
CA TYR A 5 -36.19 -3.55 -12.34
C TYR A 5 -36.96 -3.25 -11.05
N VAL A 6 -36.43 -2.36 -10.20
CA VAL A 6 -37.11 -1.94 -8.95
C VAL A 6 -38.46 -1.27 -9.27
N GLY A 7 -38.51 -0.40 -10.28
CA GLY A 7 -39.75 0.23 -10.73
C GLY A 7 -40.80 -0.76 -11.21
N ARG A 8 -40.41 -1.81 -11.95
CA ARG A 8 -41.34 -2.85 -12.40
C ARG A 8 -41.91 -3.68 -11.26
N ILE A 9 -41.09 -4.04 -10.27
CA ILE A 9 -41.52 -4.81 -9.09
C ILE A 9 -42.52 -4.01 -8.24
N ALA A 10 -42.31 -2.70 -8.10
CA ALA A 10 -43.22 -1.80 -7.40
C ALA A 10 -44.59 -1.69 -8.10
N ASN A 11 -44.58 -1.52 -9.42
CA ASN A 11 -45.81 -1.44 -10.23
C ASN A 11 -46.66 -2.71 -10.15
N VAL A 12 -46.04 -3.90 -10.07
CA VAL A 12 -46.78 -5.18 -9.95
C VAL A 12 -47.46 -5.32 -8.58
N GLN A 13 -46.88 -4.71 -7.55
CA GLN A 13 -47.40 -4.77 -6.18
C GLN A 13 -48.35 -3.62 -5.85
N ASP A 14 -48.57 -2.70 -6.80
CA ASP A 14 -49.34 -1.45 -6.60
C ASP A 14 -48.80 -0.61 -5.44
N GLU A 15 -47.48 -0.65 -5.25
CA GLU A 15 -46.73 0.00 -4.18
C GLU A 15 -45.75 1.04 -4.74
N GLN A 16 -45.29 1.96 -3.89
CA GLN A 16 -44.25 2.91 -4.30
C GLN A 16 -42.89 2.22 -4.45
N ALA A 17 -42.15 2.58 -5.50
CA ALA A 17 -40.80 2.06 -5.71
C ALA A 17 -39.87 2.48 -4.57
N LEU A 18 -39.13 1.50 -4.04
CA LEU A 18 -38.13 1.77 -3.01
C LEU A 18 -37.05 2.68 -3.59
N PRO A 19 -36.61 3.70 -2.84
CA PRO A 19 -35.51 4.54 -3.29
C PRO A 19 -34.25 3.67 -3.41
N LEU A 20 -33.55 3.80 -4.53
CA LEU A 20 -32.25 3.17 -4.69
C LEU A 20 -31.31 3.69 -3.59
N PRO A 21 -30.47 2.81 -3.00
CA PRO A 21 -29.49 3.26 -2.04
C PRO A 21 -28.56 4.26 -2.72
N THR A 22 -28.42 5.45 -2.14
CA THR A 22 -27.41 6.41 -2.57
C THR A 22 -26.05 5.76 -2.35
N THR A 23 -25.37 5.37 -3.42
CA THR A 23 -23.97 4.97 -3.34
C THR A 23 -23.16 6.17 -2.87
N GLN A 24 -22.87 6.21 -1.58
CA GLN A 24 -21.92 7.17 -1.02
C GLN A 24 -20.53 6.74 -1.46
N THR A 25 -20.03 7.38 -2.50
CA THR A 25 -18.65 7.17 -2.95
C THR A 25 -17.74 7.96 -2.00
N THR A 26 -17.00 7.27 -1.13
CA THR A 26 -15.94 7.93 -0.39
C THR A 26 -14.82 8.25 -1.38
N GLN A 27 -14.66 9.53 -1.70
CA GLN A 27 -13.53 9.97 -2.51
C GLN A 27 -12.33 10.23 -1.60
N LEU A 28 -11.16 9.74 -2.01
CA LEU A 28 -9.91 10.08 -1.36
C LEU A 28 -9.56 11.54 -1.66
N PRO A 29 -9.06 12.32 -0.68
CA PRO A 29 -8.50 13.65 -0.91
C PRO A 29 -7.42 13.64 -1.99
N ASP A 30 -7.10 14.81 -2.55
CA ASP A 30 -6.11 14.90 -3.63
C ASP A 30 -4.75 14.36 -3.19
N LYS A 31 -3.97 13.85 -4.16
CA LYS A 31 -2.65 13.25 -3.88
C LYS A 31 -1.76 14.20 -3.08
N SER A 32 -1.78 15.49 -3.40
CA SER A 32 -0.97 16.52 -2.73
C SER A 32 -1.33 16.67 -1.25
N GLU A 33 -2.58 16.45 -0.86
CA GLU A 33 -3.03 16.54 0.53
C GLU A 33 -2.62 15.31 1.36
N LEU A 34 -2.46 14.15 0.70
CA LEU A 34 -2.09 12.89 1.34
C LEU A 34 -0.59 12.57 1.22
N THR A 35 0.17 13.35 0.45
CA THR A 35 1.61 13.12 0.27
C THR A 35 2.38 13.54 1.52
N LEU A 36 3.02 12.57 2.15
CA LEU A 36 3.92 12.80 3.27
C LEU A 36 5.28 13.25 2.74
N ALA A 37 5.72 14.43 3.15
CA ALA A 37 7.06 14.92 2.87
C ALA A 37 8.09 14.11 3.68
N ILE A 38 9.11 13.59 3.00
CA ILE A 38 10.16 12.78 3.62
C ILE A 38 11.51 13.46 3.37
N GLU A 39 12.22 13.76 4.45
CA GLU A 39 13.52 14.41 4.36
C GLU A 39 14.56 13.47 3.70
N PRO A 40 15.25 13.90 2.62
CA PRO A 40 16.28 13.08 2.01
C PRO A 40 17.48 12.89 2.96
N VAL A 41 18.11 11.72 2.89
CA VAL A 41 19.32 11.41 3.64
C VAL A 41 20.48 11.29 2.64
N THR A 42 21.53 12.06 2.87
CA THR A 42 22.72 12.09 2.03
C THR A 42 23.91 11.49 2.76
N ILE A 43 24.81 10.84 2.01
CA ILE A 43 26.09 10.34 2.51
C ILE A 43 27.22 10.94 1.67
N GLY A 44 28.40 11.10 2.28
CA GLY A 44 29.57 11.65 1.59
C GLY A 44 29.98 10.81 0.38
N LEU A 45 30.55 11.46 -0.64
CA LEU A 45 30.99 10.76 -1.86
C LEU A 45 32.09 9.73 -1.58
N LEU A 46 33.05 10.04 -0.72
CA LEU A 46 34.14 9.13 -0.36
C LEU A 46 33.60 7.90 0.39
N ASP A 47 32.72 8.13 1.36
CA ASP A 47 32.01 7.07 2.09
C ASP A 47 31.21 6.16 1.15
N SER A 48 30.58 6.74 0.12
CA SER A 48 29.81 5.97 -0.85
C SER A 48 30.67 4.96 -1.64
N TYR A 49 31.96 5.22 -1.83
CA TYR A 49 32.84 4.30 -2.53
C TYR A 49 33.08 3.00 -1.75
N GLU A 50 33.18 3.11 -0.42
CA GLU A 50 33.39 1.97 0.47
C GLU A 50 32.18 1.01 0.49
N LEU A 51 30.97 1.53 0.23
CA LEU A 51 29.74 0.74 0.15
C LEU A 51 29.76 -0.36 -0.93
N ARG A 52 30.69 -0.32 -1.88
CA ARG A 52 30.89 -1.40 -2.86
C ARG A 52 31.29 -2.71 -2.20
N LYS A 53 32.02 -2.66 -1.08
CA LYS A 53 32.49 -3.84 -0.32
C LYS A 53 31.32 -4.65 0.26
N CYS A 54 30.15 -4.04 0.41
CA CYS A 54 28.94 -4.68 0.93
C CYS A 54 27.75 -4.64 -0.05
N GLY A 55 27.97 -4.21 -1.30
CA GLY A 55 26.93 -4.18 -2.35
C GLY A 55 25.92 -3.01 -2.27
N LEU A 56 25.86 -2.26 -1.17
CA LEU A 56 24.92 -1.15 -0.98
C LEU A 56 25.10 -0.02 -2.00
N PHE A 57 26.30 0.15 -2.54
CA PHE A 57 26.56 1.13 -3.60
C PHE A 57 25.67 0.91 -4.83
N ASN A 58 25.43 -0.34 -5.24
CA ASN A 58 24.64 -0.64 -6.44
C ASN A 58 23.17 -0.28 -6.24
N ILE A 59 22.62 -0.60 -5.06
CA ILE A 59 21.24 -0.26 -4.70
C ILE A 59 21.03 1.27 -4.75
N ILE A 60 21.97 2.04 -4.19
CA ILE A 60 21.94 3.50 -4.23
C ILE A 60 22.13 4.03 -5.66
N ALA A 61 23.02 3.43 -6.44
CA ALA A 61 23.28 3.83 -7.82
C ALA A 61 22.05 3.61 -8.72
N GLU A 62 21.33 2.50 -8.55
CA GLU A 62 20.08 2.24 -9.26
C GLU A 62 19.04 3.31 -8.97
N ARG A 63 18.87 3.68 -7.69
CA ARG A 63 17.97 4.78 -7.30
C ARG A 63 18.38 6.13 -7.88
N ASN A 64 19.68 6.41 -7.94
CA ASN A 64 20.22 7.66 -8.48
C ASN A 64 20.23 7.73 -10.01
N SER A 65 19.96 6.62 -10.71
CA SER A 65 19.88 6.57 -12.17
C SER A 65 18.71 7.39 -12.71
N VAL A 66 18.71 7.67 -14.02
CA VAL A 66 17.60 8.38 -14.68
C VAL A 66 16.28 7.65 -14.47
N LEU A 67 16.27 6.32 -14.66
CA LEU A 67 15.08 5.50 -14.45
C LEU A 67 14.70 5.44 -12.96
N GLY A 68 15.69 5.39 -12.07
CA GLY A 68 15.49 5.42 -10.63
C GLY A 68 14.74 6.66 -10.16
N LYS A 69 15.05 7.84 -10.71
CA LYS A 69 14.43 9.13 -10.31
C LYS A 69 12.95 9.26 -10.68
N VAL A 70 12.46 8.48 -11.64
CA VAL A 70 11.08 8.54 -12.14
C VAL A 70 10.24 7.32 -11.74
N GLN A 71 10.71 6.57 -10.74
CA GLN A 71 10.00 5.41 -10.19
C GLN A 71 8.66 5.82 -9.53
N ASP A 72 7.68 4.92 -9.65
CA ASP A 72 6.42 5.03 -8.91
C ASP A 72 6.60 4.69 -7.41
N GLN A 73 5.54 4.82 -6.63
CA GLN A 73 5.60 4.62 -5.19
C GLN A 73 5.81 3.14 -4.78
N PHE A 74 5.46 2.18 -5.64
CA PHE A 74 5.74 0.76 -5.38
C PHE A 74 7.23 0.49 -5.49
N ARG A 75 7.82 0.92 -6.60
CA ARG A 75 9.26 0.82 -6.83
C ARG A 75 10.07 1.59 -5.79
N GLU A 76 9.56 2.75 -5.35
CA GLU A 76 10.18 3.49 -4.27
C GLU A 76 10.21 2.70 -2.96
N PHE A 77 9.10 2.05 -2.62
CA PHE A 77 9.01 1.24 -1.40
C PHE A 77 9.89 -0.01 -1.49
N ASP A 78 9.91 -0.70 -2.64
CA ASP A 78 10.84 -1.80 -2.91
C ASP A 78 12.29 -1.38 -2.67
N PHE A 79 12.67 -0.20 -3.19
CA PHE A 79 13.98 0.38 -2.95
C PHE A 79 14.24 0.63 -1.46
N GLN A 80 13.28 1.17 -0.70
CA GLN A 80 13.49 1.39 0.73
C GLN A 80 13.71 0.07 1.49
N LEU A 81 13.00 -1.00 1.12
CA LEU A 81 13.20 -2.33 1.72
C LEU A 81 14.56 -2.92 1.37
N ALA A 82 14.97 -2.81 0.09
CA ALA A 82 16.29 -3.25 -0.36
C ALA A 82 17.42 -2.45 0.31
N LEU A 83 17.24 -1.13 0.46
CA LEU A 83 18.16 -0.25 1.18
C LEU A 83 18.28 -0.69 2.64
N PHE A 84 17.18 -1.03 3.30
CA PHE A 84 17.17 -1.53 4.68
C PHE A 84 18.01 -2.80 4.85
N ALA A 85 17.76 -3.79 4.00
CA ALA A 85 18.51 -5.04 4.02
C ALA A 85 20.00 -4.80 3.72
N GLY A 86 20.32 -3.96 2.73
CA GLY A 86 21.69 -3.61 2.38
C GLY A 86 22.42 -2.85 3.49
N LEU A 87 21.74 -1.95 4.21
CA LEU A 87 22.31 -1.27 5.38
C LEU A 87 22.68 -2.26 6.48
N GLN A 88 21.80 -3.21 6.81
CA GLN A 88 22.09 -4.24 7.81
C GLN A 88 23.30 -5.09 7.40
N GLN A 89 23.38 -5.47 6.12
CA GLN A 89 24.52 -6.21 5.59
C GLN A 89 25.83 -5.42 5.69
N CYS A 90 25.81 -4.11 5.40
CA CYS A 90 27.02 -3.29 5.53
C CYS A 90 27.46 -3.11 6.99
N LEU A 91 26.51 -3.01 7.93
CA LEU A 91 26.83 -2.87 9.35
C LEU A 91 27.55 -4.11 9.91
N THR A 92 27.21 -5.31 9.43
CA THR A 92 27.85 -6.56 9.84
C THR A 92 29.12 -6.90 9.05
N ASN A 93 29.39 -6.23 7.94
CA ASN A 93 30.55 -6.51 7.09
C ASN A 93 31.86 -5.96 7.70
N GLU A 94 32.85 -6.82 7.92
CA GLU A 94 34.14 -6.48 8.53
C GLU A 94 35.02 -5.55 7.66
N GLN A 95 34.80 -5.52 6.35
CA GLN A 95 35.58 -4.71 5.43
C GLN A 95 35.19 -3.22 5.43
N ILE A 96 34.10 -2.87 6.13
CA ILE A 96 33.60 -1.51 6.29
C ILE A 96 34.26 -0.85 7.51
N SER A 97 34.82 0.34 7.31
CA SER A 97 35.44 1.16 8.36
C SER A 97 34.50 1.43 9.55
N VAL A 98 35.08 1.60 10.73
CA VAL A 98 34.33 1.84 11.97
C VAL A 98 33.56 3.16 11.90
N GLU A 99 34.20 4.18 11.32
CA GLU A 99 33.64 5.51 11.10
C GLU A 99 32.41 5.43 10.17
N LEU A 100 32.52 4.69 9.06
CA LEU A 100 31.39 4.51 8.15
C LEU A 100 30.26 3.72 8.81
N LYS A 101 30.56 2.69 9.62
CA LYS A 101 29.52 1.96 10.37
C LYS A 101 28.74 2.86 11.32
N GLN A 102 29.38 3.84 11.97
CA GLN A 102 28.68 4.81 12.83
C GLN A 102 27.72 5.68 12.00
N THR A 103 28.18 6.17 10.85
CA THR A 103 27.34 6.92 9.90
C THR A 103 26.16 6.08 9.41
N LEU A 104 26.41 4.85 8.97
CA LEU A 104 25.38 3.93 8.48
C LEU A 104 24.37 3.55 9.57
N SER A 105 24.80 3.43 10.82
CA SER A 105 23.88 3.18 11.95
C SER A 105 22.92 4.34 12.14
N SER A 106 23.42 5.57 12.06
CA SER A 106 22.59 6.78 12.14
C SER A 106 21.60 6.87 10.97
N ILE A 107 22.07 6.56 9.75
CA ILE A 107 21.22 6.49 8.54
C ILE A 107 20.15 5.42 8.70
N TYR A 108 20.50 4.23 9.20
CA TYR A 108 19.57 3.13 9.44
C TYR A 108 18.44 3.56 10.38
N SER A 109 18.77 4.14 11.55
CA SER A 109 17.77 4.63 12.49
C SER A 109 16.87 5.71 11.88
N LYS A 110 17.43 6.66 11.12
CA LYS A 110 16.63 7.70 10.44
C LYS A 110 15.73 7.12 9.36
N LYS A 111 16.23 6.18 8.56
CA LYS A 111 15.43 5.50 7.54
C LYS A 111 14.31 4.66 8.16
N GLN A 112 14.52 4.13 9.37
CA GLN A 112 13.55 3.28 10.05
C GLN A 112 12.32 4.07 10.46
N THR A 113 12.54 5.30 10.94
CA THR A 113 11.44 6.21 11.28
C THR A 113 10.72 6.75 10.03
N GLN A 114 11.38 6.79 8.87
CA GLN A 114 10.79 7.23 7.60
C GLN A 114 9.99 6.14 6.88
N LEU A 115 10.26 4.86 7.14
CA LEU A 115 9.67 3.75 6.40
C LEU A 115 8.12 3.76 6.40
N PRO A 116 7.42 4.07 7.53
CA PRO A 116 5.97 4.21 7.52
C PRO A 116 5.46 5.32 6.60
N SER A 117 6.20 6.42 6.43
CA SER A 117 5.83 7.50 5.52
C SER A 117 5.92 7.08 4.06
N TYR A 118 6.95 6.30 3.69
CA TYR A 118 7.05 5.71 2.35
C TYR A 118 5.89 4.75 2.07
N PHE A 119 5.53 3.93 3.06
CA PHE A 119 4.36 3.05 2.96
C PHE A 119 3.05 3.83 2.81
N GLY A 120 2.87 4.90 3.59
CA GLY A 120 1.71 5.79 3.47
C GLY A 120 1.62 6.43 2.08
N ASN A 121 2.74 6.89 1.53
CA ASN A 121 2.79 7.42 0.17
C ASN A 121 2.44 6.33 -0.86
N LEU A 122 2.94 5.11 -0.72
CA LEU A 122 2.53 3.97 -1.57
C LEU A 122 1.01 3.76 -1.54
N LEU A 123 0.42 3.68 -0.35
CA LEU A 123 -1.00 3.39 -0.19
C LEU A 123 -1.91 4.51 -0.72
N PHE A 124 -1.60 5.76 -0.42
CA PHE A 124 -2.54 6.86 -0.65
C PHE A 124 -2.23 7.72 -1.87
N THR A 125 -1.04 7.60 -2.46
CA THR A 125 -0.61 8.46 -3.58
C THR A 125 -0.30 7.69 -4.87
N SER A 126 -0.15 6.36 -4.82
CA SER A 126 -0.02 5.55 -6.03
C SER A 126 -1.32 5.49 -6.82
N ASP A 127 -1.21 5.49 -8.15
CA ASP A 127 -2.38 5.37 -9.02
C ASP A 127 -3.10 4.02 -8.82
N ALA A 128 -2.33 2.95 -8.69
CA ALA A 128 -2.89 1.60 -8.51
C ALA A 128 -3.67 1.48 -7.20
N MET A 129 -3.13 1.93 -6.06
CA MET A 129 -3.85 1.84 -4.79
C MET A 129 -5.04 2.79 -4.74
N ARG A 130 -4.91 4.01 -5.26
CA ARG A 130 -6.05 4.93 -5.31
C ARG A 130 -7.20 4.37 -6.14
N ALA A 131 -6.91 3.75 -7.29
CA ALA A 131 -7.95 3.09 -8.09
C ALA A 131 -8.69 1.98 -7.32
N GLN A 132 -8.01 1.27 -6.42
CA GLN A 132 -8.65 0.26 -5.54
C GLN A 132 -9.42 0.89 -4.38
N LEU A 133 -8.88 1.95 -3.79
CA LEU A 133 -9.43 2.60 -2.58
C LEU A 133 -10.58 3.59 -2.87
N THR A 134 -10.73 4.06 -4.12
CA THR A 134 -11.84 4.95 -4.53
C THR A 134 -12.93 4.23 -5.32
N SER A 135 -12.79 2.94 -5.63
CA SER A 135 -13.78 2.21 -6.42
C SER A 135 -15.10 2.09 -5.66
N SER A 136 -16.13 2.74 -6.18
CA SER A 136 -17.53 2.58 -5.77
C SER A 136 -18.27 1.48 -6.54
N THR A 137 -17.56 0.77 -7.43
CA THR A 137 -18.13 -0.33 -8.19
C THR A 137 -18.18 -1.57 -7.29
N TRP A 138 -19.37 -2.14 -7.14
CA TRP A 138 -19.52 -3.48 -6.59
C TRP A 138 -18.62 -4.44 -7.37
N LEU A 139 -17.86 -5.29 -6.68
CA LEU A 139 -17.17 -6.42 -7.30
C LEU A 139 -18.22 -7.19 -8.11
N ALA A 140 -18.10 -7.18 -9.44
CA ALA A 140 -18.98 -7.94 -10.30
C ALA A 140 -18.81 -9.43 -9.95
N MET A 141 -19.86 -10.05 -9.43
CA MET A 141 -19.83 -11.47 -9.04
C MET A 141 -19.66 -12.41 -10.25
N ASP A 142 -19.84 -11.92 -11.48
CA ASP A 142 -19.73 -12.75 -12.69
C ASP A 142 -18.27 -13.06 -13.11
N ASN A 143 -17.30 -12.30 -12.59
CA ASN A 143 -15.90 -12.37 -13.04
C ASN A 143 -14.99 -13.02 -11.99
N GLN A 144 -15.56 -13.86 -11.13
CA GLN A 144 -14.86 -14.43 -9.99
C GLN A 144 -14.01 -15.65 -10.37
N ILE A 145 -12.72 -15.38 -10.62
CA ILE A 145 -11.67 -16.12 -9.91
C ILE A 145 -11.33 -15.31 -8.65
N THR A 146 -12.30 -15.11 -7.75
CA THR A 146 -11.94 -14.78 -6.37
C THR A 146 -11.58 -16.10 -5.70
N ASN A 147 -10.28 -16.33 -5.55
CA ASN A 147 -9.79 -17.45 -4.77
C ASN A 147 -10.46 -17.40 -3.38
N SER A 148 -11.14 -18.47 -2.97
CA SER A 148 -11.83 -18.56 -1.68
C SER A 148 -10.93 -18.22 -0.48
N GLU A 149 -9.62 -18.35 -0.64
CA GLU A 149 -8.60 -17.95 0.32
C GLU A 149 -8.61 -16.43 0.55
N LEU A 150 -8.78 -15.65 -0.52
CA LEU A 150 -8.75 -14.19 -0.49
C LEU A 150 -9.95 -13.64 0.30
N LEU A 151 -11.14 -14.18 0.06
CA LEU A 151 -12.36 -13.85 0.82
C LEU A 151 -12.23 -14.25 2.29
N ARG A 152 -11.66 -15.44 2.58
CA ARG A 152 -11.41 -15.87 3.96
C ARG A 152 -10.43 -14.95 4.68
N SER A 153 -9.32 -14.58 4.04
CA SER A 153 -8.33 -13.67 4.64
C SER A 153 -8.93 -12.30 4.94
N PHE A 154 -9.74 -11.75 4.03
CA PHE A 154 -10.45 -10.49 4.29
C PHE A 154 -11.45 -10.63 5.45
N HIS A 155 -12.19 -11.73 5.52
CA HIS A 155 -13.11 -11.98 6.63
C HIS A 155 -12.37 -12.09 7.97
N THR A 156 -11.23 -12.79 8.02
CA THR A 156 -10.39 -12.87 9.23
C THR A 156 -9.88 -11.51 9.66
N LEU A 157 -9.42 -10.67 8.72
CA LEU A 157 -8.97 -9.31 9.01
C LEU A 157 -10.12 -8.42 9.50
N TYR A 158 -11.31 -8.55 8.90
CA TYR A 158 -12.50 -7.84 9.33
C TYR A 158 -12.90 -8.19 10.77
N LEU A 159 -12.90 -9.48 11.11
CA LEU A 159 -13.18 -9.95 12.47
C LEU A 159 -12.12 -9.49 13.47
N ALA A 160 -10.85 -9.47 13.07
CA ALA A 160 -9.76 -8.98 13.92
C ALA A 160 -9.82 -7.45 14.14
N TYR A 161 -10.43 -6.70 13.22
CA TYR A 161 -10.52 -5.25 13.27
C TYR A 161 -11.76 -4.73 14.01
N GLN A 162 -12.79 -5.54 14.26
CA GLN A 162 -13.94 -5.13 15.06
C GLN A 162 -13.67 -5.30 16.56
N PRO A 163 -13.52 -4.21 17.34
CA PRO A 163 -13.52 -4.31 18.79
C PRO A 163 -14.98 -4.43 19.24
N GLU A 164 -15.38 -5.63 19.65
CA GLU A 164 -16.61 -5.97 20.39
C GLU A 164 -17.89 -5.19 20.01
N ASN A 165 -18.66 -5.71 19.04
CA ASN A 165 -20.06 -6.12 19.22
C ASN A 165 -20.78 -6.41 17.89
N SER A 166 -21.61 -7.47 17.93
CA SER A 166 -22.60 -7.95 16.93
C SER A 166 -22.10 -8.75 15.72
N VAL A 167 -21.70 -9.99 15.98
CA VAL A 167 -21.80 -11.09 15.01
C VAL A 167 -23.29 -11.27 14.66
N LYS A 168 -23.73 -10.78 13.50
CA LYS A 168 -24.81 -11.44 12.77
C LYS A 168 -24.15 -12.44 11.85
N GLU A 169 -24.42 -13.71 12.13
CA GLU A 169 -23.95 -14.87 11.37
C GLU A 169 -24.27 -14.67 9.88
N LEU A 170 -23.24 -14.50 9.06
CA LEU A 170 -23.39 -14.54 7.61
C LEU A 170 -23.59 -16.00 7.21
N ASP A 171 -24.81 -16.35 6.84
CA ASP A 171 -25.14 -17.67 6.30
C ASP A 171 -24.59 -17.83 4.87
N LEU A 172 -23.42 -18.46 4.80
CA LEU A 172 -22.70 -18.78 3.57
C LEU A 172 -23.37 -19.89 2.74
N ALA A 173 -24.45 -20.53 3.22
CA ALA A 173 -25.18 -21.55 2.46
C ALA A 173 -26.13 -20.98 1.39
N SER A 174 -26.31 -19.66 1.35
CA SER A 174 -27.22 -18.98 0.39
C SER A 174 -26.58 -18.65 -0.97
N TYR A 175 -25.30 -18.96 -1.15
CA TYR A 175 -24.54 -18.76 -2.40
C TYR A 175 -24.08 -20.09 -3.01
N GLN A 176 -25.05 -20.97 -3.31
CA GLN A 176 -24.90 -22.11 -4.23
C GLN A 176 -25.96 -22.03 -5.32
#